data_AF-A0A2E3N5Z4-F1
#
_entry.id   AF-A0A2E3N5Z4-F1
#
_cell.length_a   1.000
_cell.length_b   1.000
_cell.length_c   1.000
_cell.angle_alpha   90.00
_cell.angle_beta   90.00
_cell.angle_gamma   90.00
#
_symmetry.space_group_name_H-M   'P 1'
#
loop_
_entity.id
_entity.type
_entity.pdbx_description
1 polymer ?
#
loop_
_entity_poly.entity_id
_entity_poly.type
_entity_poly.pdbx_seq_one_letter_code
_entity_poly.pdbx_strand_id
1 'polypeptide(L)'
;MFKSLILDWSGTLVDDSGPTLTATNAVLTHYGKQPMTWERFRASFRLPYSEWYEEHVPGISLVELEEHFRNSFDANEDLVTPLNGTREFLEWCSDNGIRLFVLTSMNSKIFSEQLKKFGFQRHFEDIYSGIIDKRKVIAELIEDKGLVKEETAYVGDMLHDIETAHFGGVTSVAVLSGYDSLEKLETVDPTFIVSSIKSLHTMMRKGRIILPDLAGDWIAIRRLAVDCFIGVPDEERALRQTLHLTVEIRPDMKFSRLEDQVENTVDYDAVAKRITGLAEERPRKLIETLSVEVAEMVLEEFAAQEVIVEVEKRILPRTDCVLVKTRRSRSS
;
A
#
# COMPACT_ATOMS: atom_id res chain seq x y z
N MET A 1 1.33 13.32 7.24
CA MET A 1 2.17 12.76 6.16
C MET A 1 3.49 12.37 6.78
N PHE A 2 4.01 11.16 6.51
CA PHE A 2 5.25 10.69 7.14
C PHE A 2 6.44 11.56 6.73
N LYS A 3 7.30 11.89 7.68
CA LYS A 3 8.58 12.57 7.45
C LYS A 3 9.77 11.63 7.47
N SER A 4 9.59 10.43 8.03
CA SER A 4 10.63 9.40 8.07
C SER A 4 10.03 8.02 7.76
N LEU A 5 10.78 7.20 7.04
CA LEU A 5 10.41 5.81 6.75
C LEU A 5 11.56 4.87 7.10
N ILE A 6 11.25 3.81 7.83
CA ILE A 6 12.12 2.66 8.06
C ILE A 6 11.62 1.55 7.14
N LEU A 7 12.49 1.07 6.25
CA LEU A 7 12.11 0.14 5.18
C LEU A 7 12.82 -1.19 5.40
N ASP A 8 12.08 -2.30 5.32
CA ASP A 8 12.72 -3.59 5.06
C ASP A 8 13.21 -3.66 3.60
N TRP A 9 13.98 -4.70 3.29
CA TRP A 9 14.64 -4.86 2.00
C TRP A 9 13.96 -5.91 1.11
N SER A 10 14.14 -7.19 1.42
CA SER A 10 13.55 -8.32 0.70
C SER A 10 12.02 -8.29 0.81
N GLY A 11 11.30 -8.58 -0.27
CA GLY A 11 9.83 -8.53 -0.29
C GLY A 11 9.21 -7.12 -0.25
N THR A 12 9.98 -6.11 0.15
CA THR A 12 9.53 -4.72 0.33
C THR A 12 10.05 -3.76 -0.73
N LEU A 13 11.37 -3.73 -0.96
CA LEU A 13 12.01 -2.90 -2.00
C LEU A 13 12.56 -3.72 -3.16
N VAL A 14 12.92 -4.99 -2.90
CA VAL A 14 13.45 -5.89 -3.92
C VAL A 14 12.68 -7.20 -3.92
N ASP A 15 12.59 -7.80 -5.10
CA ASP A 15 12.05 -9.13 -5.30
C ASP A 15 13.21 -10.13 -5.34
N ASP A 16 13.30 -10.95 -4.30
CA ASP A 16 14.20 -12.09 -4.20
C ASP A 16 13.45 -13.42 -4.10
N SER A 17 12.14 -13.44 -4.39
CA SER A 17 11.27 -14.61 -4.22
C SER A 17 11.72 -15.83 -5.04
N GLY A 18 12.02 -15.63 -6.32
CA GLY A 18 12.53 -16.67 -7.23
C GLY A 18 13.85 -17.27 -6.74
N PRO A 19 14.91 -16.44 -6.56
CA PRO A 19 16.16 -16.83 -5.92
C PRO A 19 15.99 -17.62 -4.61
N THR A 20 15.17 -17.11 -3.70
CA THR A 20 14.93 -17.73 -2.39
C THR A 20 14.22 -19.07 -2.51
N LEU A 21 13.20 -19.18 -3.36
CA LEU A 21 12.47 -20.44 -3.54
C LEU A 21 13.36 -21.51 -4.18
N THR A 22 14.14 -21.15 -5.20
CA THR A 22 15.09 -22.08 -5.84
C THR A 22 16.13 -22.57 -4.84
N ALA A 23 16.72 -21.68 -4.06
CA ALA A 23 17.71 -22.04 -3.04
C ALA A 23 17.10 -22.92 -1.95
N THR A 24 15.89 -22.60 -1.50
CA THR A 24 15.14 -23.42 -0.53
C THR A 24 14.88 -24.83 -1.09
N ASN A 25 14.43 -24.92 -2.34
CA ASN A 25 14.15 -26.21 -2.99
C ASN A 25 15.41 -27.03 -3.24
N ALA A 26 16.55 -26.38 -3.49
CA ALA A 26 17.84 -27.05 -3.59
C ALA A 26 18.24 -27.70 -2.26
N VAL A 27 18.11 -26.97 -1.14
CA VAL A 27 18.32 -27.53 0.21
C VAL A 27 17.37 -28.71 0.46
N LEU A 28 16.06 -28.52 0.24
CA LEU A 28 15.07 -29.57 0.46
C LEU A 28 15.41 -30.84 -0.34
N THR A 29 15.74 -30.69 -1.62
CA THR A 29 16.07 -31.80 -2.51
C THR A 29 17.37 -32.49 -2.09
N HIS A 30 18.37 -31.73 -1.64
CA HIS A 30 19.64 -32.27 -1.15
C HIS A 30 19.43 -33.27 0.01
N TYR A 31 18.49 -32.97 0.91
CA TYR A 31 18.14 -33.84 2.04
C TYR A 31 16.93 -34.75 1.77
N GLY A 32 16.62 -35.02 0.50
CA GLY A 32 15.60 -36.00 0.09
C GLY A 32 14.16 -35.57 0.35
N LYS A 33 13.89 -34.27 0.55
CA LYS A 33 12.55 -33.70 0.64
C LYS A 33 12.06 -33.26 -0.73
N GLN A 34 10.74 -33.20 -0.88
CA GLN A 34 10.12 -32.72 -2.12
C GLN A 34 10.24 -31.19 -2.21
N PRO A 35 10.49 -30.63 -3.40
CA PRO A 35 10.46 -29.19 -3.60
C PRO A 35 9.05 -28.64 -3.37
N MET A 36 8.99 -27.39 -2.92
CA MET A 36 7.75 -26.65 -2.69
C MET A 36 7.41 -25.77 -3.88
N THR A 37 6.11 -25.56 -4.09
CA THR A 37 5.63 -24.43 -4.88
C THR A 37 5.74 -23.15 -4.05
N TRP A 38 5.68 -22.00 -4.72
CA TRP A 38 5.72 -20.69 -4.05
C TRP A 38 4.60 -20.53 -3.02
N GLU A 39 3.38 -20.97 -3.35
CA GLU A 39 2.22 -20.87 -2.46
C GLU A 39 2.42 -21.71 -1.19
N ARG A 40 2.97 -22.92 -1.34
CA ARG A 40 3.27 -23.81 -0.20
C ARG A 40 4.37 -23.23 0.69
N PHE A 41 5.43 -22.71 0.07
CA PHE A 41 6.52 -22.07 0.78
C PHE A 41 6.02 -20.86 1.56
N ARG A 42 5.30 -19.93 0.92
CA ARG A 42 4.72 -18.75 1.60
C ARG A 42 3.77 -19.11 2.74
N ALA A 43 2.95 -20.15 2.56
CA ALA A 43 2.02 -20.59 3.59
C ALA A 43 2.73 -21.07 4.86
N SER A 44 3.87 -21.76 4.73
CA SER A 44 4.59 -22.34 5.89
C SER A 44 5.77 -21.50 6.38
N PHE A 45 6.41 -20.70 5.52
CA PHE A 45 7.62 -19.96 5.86
C PHE A 45 7.38 -19.00 7.02
N ARG A 46 8.35 -18.97 7.94
CA ARG A 46 8.38 -18.09 9.11
C ARG A 46 9.82 -17.79 9.51
N LEU A 47 10.01 -16.64 10.15
CA LEU A 47 11.24 -16.36 10.87
C LEU A 47 11.12 -16.81 12.35
N PRO A 48 12.23 -17.21 12.99
CA PRO A 48 13.57 -17.39 12.42
C PRO A 48 13.64 -18.56 11.43
N TYR A 49 14.30 -18.37 10.28
CA TYR A 49 14.36 -19.40 9.22
C TYR A 49 15.02 -20.70 9.72
N SER A 50 15.92 -20.61 10.70
CA SER A 50 16.59 -21.75 11.33
C SER A 50 15.59 -22.75 11.89
N GLU A 51 14.54 -22.28 12.56
CA GLU A 51 13.51 -23.15 13.13
C GLU A 51 12.63 -23.76 12.05
N TRP A 52 12.30 -22.98 11.02
CA TRP A 52 11.55 -23.48 9.87
C TRP A 52 12.31 -24.60 9.16
N TYR A 53 13.61 -24.45 8.93
CA TYR A 53 14.41 -25.52 8.33
C TYR A 53 14.55 -26.74 9.24
N GLU A 54 14.70 -26.58 10.55
CA GLU A 54 14.74 -27.71 11.49
C GLU A 54 13.44 -28.55 11.43
N GLU A 55 12.27 -27.92 11.22
CA GLU A 55 11.00 -28.64 11.04
C GLU A 55 10.93 -29.45 9.73
N HIS A 56 11.58 -28.97 8.67
CA HIS A 56 11.48 -29.58 7.33
C HIS A 56 12.61 -30.55 7.02
N VAL A 57 13.82 -30.24 7.48
CA VAL A 57 15.09 -30.96 7.28
C VAL A 57 15.88 -30.99 8.62
N PRO A 58 15.41 -31.76 9.61
CA PRO A 58 15.98 -31.75 10.96
C PRO A 58 17.43 -32.23 11.02
N GLY A 59 18.20 -31.63 11.93
CA GLY A 59 19.56 -32.07 12.26
C GLY A 59 20.67 -31.50 11.37
N ILE A 60 20.34 -30.56 10.47
CA ILE A 60 21.33 -29.84 9.66
C ILE A 60 21.89 -28.66 10.45
N SER A 61 23.20 -28.43 10.36
CA SER A 61 23.79 -27.24 10.98
C SER A 61 23.45 -25.99 10.18
N LEU A 62 23.35 -24.83 10.85
CA LEU A 62 23.11 -23.55 10.14
C LEU A 62 24.20 -23.20 9.13
N VAL A 63 25.45 -23.60 9.40
CA VAL A 63 26.58 -23.37 8.49
C VAL A 63 26.39 -24.15 7.20
N GLU A 64 26.05 -25.44 7.32
CA GLU A 64 25.80 -26.33 6.18
C GLU A 64 24.55 -25.88 5.39
N LEU A 65 23.49 -25.50 6.10
CA LEU A 65 22.29 -24.91 5.50
C LEU A 65 22.61 -23.65 4.68
N GLU A 66 23.33 -22.69 5.27
CA GLU A 66 23.70 -21.45 4.58
C GLU A 66 24.62 -21.71 3.39
N GLU A 67 25.52 -22.71 3.46
CA GLU A 67 26.38 -23.09 2.34
C GLU A 67 25.56 -23.61 1.16
N HIS A 68 24.68 -24.59 1.39
CA HIS A 68 23.81 -25.13 0.34
C HIS A 68 22.87 -24.07 -0.24
N PHE A 69 22.24 -23.28 0.63
CA PHE A 69 21.33 -22.22 0.22
C PHE A 69 22.05 -21.20 -0.64
N ARG A 70 23.20 -20.66 -0.19
CA ARG A 70 23.94 -19.62 -0.92
C ARG A 70 24.47 -20.10 -2.25
N ASN A 71 25.05 -21.30 -2.30
CA ASN A 71 25.54 -21.87 -3.56
C ASN A 71 24.43 -21.94 -4.61
N SER A 72 23.21 -22.30 -4.21
CA SER A 72 22.06 -22.34 -5.12
C SER A 72 21.47 -20.95 -5.41
N PHE A 73 21.48 -20.04 -4.44
CA PHE A 73 20.97 -18.68 -4.62
C PHE A 73 21.83 -17.89 -5.61
N ASP A 74 23.15 -17.96 -5.46
CA ASP A 74 24.12 -17.24 -6.30
C ASP A 74 24.21 -17.82 -7.72
N ALA A 75 23.89 -19.10 -7.89
CA ALA A 75 23.85 -19.78 -9.18
C ALA A 75 22.52 -19.63 -9.93
N ASN A 76 21.52 -18.96 -9.34
CA ASN A 76 20.19 -18.82 -9.95
C ASN A 76 20.24 -17.89 -11.18
N GLU A 77 19.52 -18.27 -12.24
CA GLU A 77 19.31 -17.46 -13.44
C GLU A 77 18.37 -16.27 -13.19
N ASP A 78 17.37 -16.46 -12.33
CA ASP A 78 16.51 -15.39 -11.85
C ASP A 78 17.32 -14.46 -10.96
N LEU A 79 17.32 -13.17 -11.31
CA LEU A 79 18.08 -12.17 -10.57
C LEU A 79 17.19 -11.47 -9.55
N VAL A 80 17.78 -11.13 -8.41
CA VAL A 80 17.16 -10.15 -7.51
C VAL A 80 17.02 -8.82 -8.27
N THR A 81 15.81 -8.28 -8.29
CA THR A 81 15.48 -7.02 -8.97
C THR A 81 14.70 -6.08 -8.06
N PRO A 82 14.81 -4.75 -8.22
CA PRO A 82 13.94 -3.83 -7.50
C PRO A 82 12.47 -4.04 -7.88
N LEU A 83 11.59 -4.06 -6.87
CA LEU A 83 10.15 -4.12 -7.10
C LEU A 83 9.68 -2.90 -7.90
N ASN A 84 8.63 -3.07 -8.72
CA ASN A 84 8.07 -2.00 -9.55
C ASN A 84 7.69 -0.77 -8.70
N GLY A 85 8.20 0.40 -9.07
CA GLY A 85 7.94 1.66 -8.36
C GLY A 85 8.93 1.97 -7.24
N THR A 86 9.87 1.07 -6.91
CA THR A 86 10.87 1.30 -5.85
C THR A 86 11.77 2.48 -6.15
N ARG A 87 12.33 2.55 -7.37
CA ARG A 87 13.26 3.63 -7.74
C ARG A 87 12.57 4.99 -7.68
N GLU A 88 11.39 5.08 -8.28
CA GLU A 88 10.58 6.28 -8.32
C GLU A 88 10.13 6.71 -6.92
N PHE A 89 9.85 5.75 -6.04
CA PHE A 89 9.49 6.03 -4.65
C PHE A 89 10.67 6.59 -3.85
N LEU A 90 11.85 5.99 -3.95
CA LEU A 90 13.06 6.44 -3.24
C LEU A 90 13.50 7.83 -3.72
N GLU A 91 13.45 8.07 -5.03
CA GLU A 91 13.73 9.38 -5.65
C GLU A 91 12.72 10.43 -5.16
N TRP A 92 11.42 10.13 -5.24
CA TRP A 92 10.39 11.06 -4.75
C TRP A 92 10.51 11.37 -3.26
N CYS A 93 10.81 10.38 -2.41
CA CYS A 93 11.05 10.62 -0.99
C CYS A 93 12.22 11.58 -0.76
N SER A 94 13.32 11.37 -1.49
CA SER A 94 14.50 12.24 -1.41
C SER A 94 14.17 13.68 -1.83
N ASP A 95 13.46 13.85 -2.95
CA ASP A 95 13.05 15.16 -3.48
C ASP A 95 12.09 15.91 -2.55
N ASN A 96 11.36 15.20 -1.68
CA ASN A 96 10.38 15.77 -0.76
C ASN A 96 10.89 15.82 0.69
N GLY A 97 12.19 15.57 0.92
CA GLY A 97 12.80 15.66 2.25
C GLY A 97 12.32 14.60 3.24
N ILE A 98 11.81 13.46 2.75
CA ILE A 98 11.45 12.31 3.59
C ILE A 98 12.73 11.53 3.89
N ARG A 99 13.03 11.36 5.17
CA ARG A 99 14.23 10.66 5.65
C ARG A 99 14.01 9.15 5.51
N LEU A 100 14.95 8.44 4.90
CA LEU A 100 14.83 7.01 4.66
C LEU A 100 15.91 6.24 5.41
N PHE A 101 15.50 5.14 6.03
CA PHE A 101 16.37 4.20 6.73
C PHE A 101 16.08 2.78 6.25
N VAL A 102 17.10 1.92 6.26
CA VAL A 102 16.90 0.47 6.08
C VAL A 102 17.08 -0.23 7.41
N LEU A 103 16.15 -1.13 7.77
CA LEU A 103 16.32 -2.06 8.88
C LEU A 103 15.99 -3.48 8.40
N THR A 104 17.03 -4.27 8.10
CA THR A 104 16.89 -5.59 7.49
C THR A 104 17.70 -6.65 8.21
N SER A 105 17.18 -7.89 8.22
CA SER A 105 17.88 -9.08 8.68
C SER A 105 18.83 -9.66 7.63
N MET A 106 18.78 -9.15 6.41
CA MET A 106 19.62 -9.58 5.30
C MET A 106 21.12 -9.44 5.64
N ASN A 107 21.93 -10.44 5.24
CA ASN A 107 23.37 -10.42 5.46
C ASN A 107 24.01 -9.14 4.90
N SER A 108 24.81 -8.45 5.72
CA SER A 108 25.36 -7.13 5.40
C SER A 108 26.21 -7.09 4.12
N LYS A 109 26.95 -8.16 3.81
CA LYS A 109 27.76 -8.21 2.58
C LYS A 109 26.88 -8.26 1.34
N ILE A 110 25.92 -9.19 1.30
CA ILE A 110 25.00 -9.37 0.18
C ILE A 110 24.14 -8.11 0.00
N PHE A 111 23.62 -7.58 1.11
CA PHE A 111 22.88 -6.32 1.12
C PHE A 111 23.70 -5.18 0.49
N SER A 112 24.97 -5.01 0.89
CA SER A 112 25.85 -3.95 0.36
C SER A 112 26.09 -4.09 -1.15
N GLU A 113 26.26 -5.32 -1.63
CA GLU A 113 26.42 -5.62 -3.07
C GLU A 113 25.16 -5.25 -3.86
N GLN A 114 23.98 -5.63 -3.38
CA GLN A 114 22.70 -5.25 -4.00
C GLN A 114 22.46 -3.75 -3.96
N LEU A 115 22.70 -3.11 -2.81
CA LEU A 115 22.52 -1.68 -2.63
C LEU A 115 23.38 -0.88 -3.62
N LYS A 116 24.64 -1.30 -3.83
CA LYS A 116 25.54 -0.73 -4.83
C LYS A 116 25.06 -1.01 -6.25
N LYS A 117 24.68 -2.26 -6.55
CA LYS A 117 24.18 -2.68 -7.87
C LYS A 117 22.97 -1.86 -8.31
N PHE A 118 22.03 -1.59 -7.40
CA PHE A 118 20.81 -0.83 -7.71
C PHE A 118 20.98 0.69 -7.63
N GLY A 119 22.09 1.15 -7.04
CA GLY A 119 22.40 2.57 -6.88
C GLY A 119 21.52 3.26 -5.85
N PHE A 120 20.97 2.52 -4.87
CA PHE A 120 20.04 3.09 -3.89
C PHE A 120 20.72 3.72 -2.67
N GLN A 121 22.02 3.49 -2.46
CA GLN A 121 22.80 4.01 -1.32
C GLN A 121 22.56 5.50 -1.04
N ARG A 122 22.45 6.32 -2.09
CA ARG A 122 22.29 7.78 -1.99
C ARG A 122 20.97 8.23 -1.35
N HIS A 123 19.98 7.36 -1.28
CA HIS A 123 18.64 7.70 -0.80
C HIS A 123 18.49 7.49 0.72
N PHE A 124 19.35 6.69 1.33
CA PHE A 124 19.24 6.32 2.74
C PHE A 124 20.17 7.17 3.60
N GLU A 125 19.62 7.68 4.70
CA GLU A 125 20.38 8.41 5.70
C GLU A 125 21.23 7.44 6.55
N ASP A 126 20.68 6.29 6.91
CA ASP A 126 21.42 5.23 7.58
C ASP A 126 20.86 3.83 7.27
N ILE A 127 21.68 2.82 7.51
CA ILE A 127 21.43 1.43 7.12
C ILE A 127 21.81 0.49 8.26
N TYR A 128 20.85 -0.34 8.63
CA TYR A 128 20.99 -1.38 9.64
C TYR A 128 20.74 -2.73 8.97
N SER A 129 21.81 -3.45 8.62
CA SER A 129 21.76 -4.75 7.95
C SER A 129 22.32 -5.85 8.86
N GLY A 130 21.93 -7.10 8.64
CA GLY A 130 22.33 -8.25 9.47
C GLY A 130 21.66 -8.27 10.85
N ILE A 131 20.55 -7.55 11.02
CA ILE A 131 19.86 -7.43 12.30
C ILE A 131 18.85 -8.57 12.45
N ILE A 132 19.19 -9.57 13.27
CA ILE A 132 18.33 -10.74 13.50
C ILE A 132 17.03 -10.36 14.22
N ASP A 133 17.13 -9.59 15.31
CA ASP A 133 15.98 -9.10 16.06
C ASP A 133 15.88 -7.58 15.96
N LYS A 134 15.10 -7.11 14.97
CA LYS A 134 14.94 -5.69 14.64
C LYS A 134 14.36 -4.87 15.80
N ARG A 135 13.62 -5.50 16.72
CA ARG A 135 13.05 -4.86 17.92
C ARG A 135 14.14 -4.30 18.85
N LYS A 136 15.32 -4.92 18.87
CA LYS A 136 16.44 -4.45 19.69
C LYS A 136 17.09 -3.17 19.15
N VAL A 137 16.88 -2.86 17.87
CA VAL A 137 17.55 -1.75 17.17
C VAL A 137 16.59 -0.60 16.88
N ILE A 138 15.31 -0.87 16.63
CA ILE A 138 14.36 0.19 16.24
C ILE A 138 14.24 1.32 17.27
N ALA A 139 14.29 1.00 18.57
CA ALA A 139 14.21 2.01 19.62
C ALA A 139 15.43 2.95 19.61
N GLU A 140 16.64 2.39 19.51
CA GLU A 140 17.90 3.13 19.40
C GLU A 140 17.94 3.95 18.12
N LEU A 141 17.53 3.38 16.98
CA LEU A 141 17.43 4.09 15.69
C LEU A 141 16.52 5.34 15.83
N ILE A 142 15.33 5.19 16.43
CA ILE A 142 14.40 6.30 16.61
C ILE A 142 15.02 7.40 17.49
N GLU A 143 15.66 7.03 18.60
CA GLU A 143 16.27 7.97 19.53
C GLU A 143 17.48 8.69 18.91
N ASP A 144 18.46 7.94 18.39
CA ASP A 144 19.70 8.45 17.84
C ASP A 144 19.49 9.36 16.62
N LYS A 145 18.50 9.03 15.79
CA LYS A 145 18.16 9.80 14.59
C LYS A 145 17.14 10.90 14.87
N GLY A 146 16.65 11.03 16.11
CA GLY A 146 15.65 12.02 16.50
C GLY A 146 14.36 11.91 15.69
N LEU A 147 13.87 10.69 15.47
CA LEU A 147 12.66 10.45 14.70
C LEU A 147 11.42 10.75 15.56
N VAL A 148 10.49 11.52 15.01
CA VAL A 148 9.17 11.74 15.62
C VAL A 148 8.29 10.53 15.29
N LYS A 149 7.87 9.78 16.32
CA LYS A 149 7.18 8.50 16.16
C LYS A 149 5.88 8.61 15.35
N GLU A 150 5.10 9.65 15.61
CA GLU A 150 3.82 9.94 14.94
C GLU A 150 4.00 10.32 13.46
N GLU A 151 5.21 10.73 13.08
CA GLU A 151 5.57 11.09 11.70
C GLU A 151 6.46 10.02 11.04
N THR A 152 6.65 8.87 11.69
CA THR A 152 7.50 7.77 11.24
C THR A 152 6.66 6.54 10.94
N ALA A 153 6.95 5.87 9.82
CA ALA A 153 6.40 4.57 9.51
C ALA A 153 7.49 3.54 9.29
N TYR A 154 7.22 2.30 9.71
CA TYR A 154 7.98 1.13 9.32
C TYR A 154 7.20 0.39 8.22
N VAL A 155 7.88 0.07 7.13
CA VAL A 155 7.29 -0.62 5.97
C VAL A 155 7.97 -1.98 5.79
N GLY A 156 7.19 -3.05 5.78
CA GLY A 156 7.69 -4.42 5.60
C GLY A 156 6.60 -5.37 5.10
N ASP A 157 7.00 -6.54 4.61
CA ASP A 157 6.10 -7.53 4.01
C ASP A 157 5.80 -8.74 4.91
N MET A 158 6.48 -8.84 6.06
CA MET A 158 6.32 -9.96 6.96
C MET A 158 5.83 -9.55 8.35
N LEU A 159 5.26 -10.51 9.06
CA LEU A 159 4.66 -10.36 10.38
C LEU A 159 5.62 -9.71 11.40
N HIS A 160 6.90 -10.11 11.35
CA HIS A 160 7.96 -9.58 12.21
C HIS A 160 8.25 -8.07 11.98
N ASP A 161 8.00 -7.54 10.79
CA ASP A 161 8.15 -6.12 10.50
C ASP A 161 7.07 -5.29 11.19
N ILE A 162 5.84 -5.80 11.19
CA ILE A 162 4.70 -5.16 11.86
C ILE A 162 4.88 -5.19 13.37
N GLU A 163 5.33 -6.32 13.92
CA GLU A 163 5.70 -6.41 15.33
C GLU A 163 6.84 -5.45 15.70
N THR A 164 7.82 -5.29 14.80
CA THR A 164 8.93 -4.36 14.99
C THR A 164 8.44 -2.91 15.03
N ALA A 165 7.55 -2.54 14.11
CA ALA A 165 6.90 -1.23 14.09
C ALA A 165 6.15 -0.94 15.40
N HIS A 166 5.37 -1.91 15.88
CA HIS A 166 4.61 -1.82 17.13
C HIS A 166 5.54 -1.67 18.34
N PHE A 167 6.63 -2.43 18.37
CA PHE A 167 7.65 -2.32 19.41
C PHE A 167 8.31 -0.92 19.42
N GLY A 168 8.59 -0.35 18.24
CA GLY A 168 9.11 1.00 18.10
C GLY A 168 8.09 2.10 18.47
N GLY A 169 6.80 1.77 18.45
CA GLY A 169 5.71 2.72 18.63
C GLY A 169 5.54 3.64 17.42
N VAL A 170 5.90 3.17 16.22
CA VAL A 170 5.75 3.90 14.95
C VAL A 170 4.60 3.31 14.14
N THR A 171 4.19 4.02 13.09
CA THR A 171 3.13 3.53 12.21
C THR A 171 3.58 2.25 11.49
N SER A 172 2.77 1.20 11.51
CA SER A 172 3.05 -0.06 10.81
C SER A 172 2.40 -0.08 9.43
N VAL A 173 3.19 -0.33 8.38
CA VAL A 173 2.72 -0.44 6.99
C VAL A 173 3.11 -1.80 6.43
N ALA A 174 2.13 -2.68 6.26
CA ALA A 174 2.32 -3.98 5.62
C ALA A 174 2.25 -3.85 4.09
N VAL A 175 3.17 -4.48 3.37
CA VAL A 175 3.14 -4.58 1.90
C VAL A 175 2.91 -6.02 1.45
N LEU A 176 1.99 -6.23 0.50
CA LEU A 176 1.64 -7.58 0.00
C LEU A 176 2.58 -8.11 -1.11
N SER A 177 3.66 -7.40 -1.40
CA SER A 177 4.62 -7.74 -2.46
C SER A 177 5.60 -8.85 -2.12
N GLY A 178 5.71 -9.23 -0.83
CA GLY A 178 6.74 -10.14 -0.34
C GLY A 178 6.24 -11.52 0.06
N TYR A 179 6.59 -11.98 1.26
CA TYR A 179 6.49 -13.38 1.69
C TYR A 179 5.20 -13.71 2.44
N ASP A 180 4.81 -12.92 3.44
CA ASP A 180 3.59 -13.23 4.20
C ASP A 180 2.34 -12.92 3.40
N SER A 181 1.28 -13.67 3.66
CA SER A 181 -0.03 -13.45 3.04
C SER A 181 -0.81 -12.37 3.79
N LEU A 182 -1.88 -11.86 3.17
CA LEU A 182 -2.78 -10.92 3.81
C LEU A 182 -3.29 -11.46 5.14
N GLU A 183 -3.75 -12.72 5.15
CA GLU A 183 -4.32 -13.37 6.32
C GLU A 183 -3.33 -13.47 7.48
N LYS A 184 -2.04 -13.70 7.19
CA LYS A 184 -0.98 -13.71 8.21
C LYS A 184 -0.73 -12.32 8.77
N LEU A 185 -0.62 -11.32 7.90
CA LEU A 185 -0.34 -9.94 8.30
C LEU A 185 -1.48 -9.33 9.12
N GLU A 186 -2.73 -9.69 8.84
CA GLU A 186 -3.89 -9.23 9.61
C GLU A 186 -3.87 -9.70 11.08
N THR A 187 -3.16 -10.79 11.40
CA THR A 187 -3.09 -11.30 12.78
C THR A 187 -2.34 -10.39 13.75
N VAL A 188 -1.60 -9.41 13.23
CA VAL A 188 -0.80 -8.47 14.01
C VAL A 188 -1.23 -7.02 13.83
N ASP A 189 -2.46 -6.78 13.39
CA ASP A 189 -3.11 -5.46 13.37
C ASP A 189 -2.26 -4.31 12.77
N PRO A 190 -1.77 -4.42 11.52
CA PRO A 190 -1.01 -3.34 10.89
C PRO A 190 -1.86 -2.07 10.73
N THR A 191 -1.25 -0.89 10.88
CA THR A 191 -1.94 0.39 10.75
C THR A 191 -2.43 0.61 9.32
N PHE A 192 -1.62 0.20 8.34
CA PHE A 192 -1.97 0.21 6.92
C PHE A 192 -1.54 -1.11 6.26
N ILE A 193 -2.36 -1.58 5.32
CA ILE A 193 -2.00 -2.64 4.38
C ILE A 193 -2.09 -2.06 2.97
N VAL A 194 -1.03 -2.24 2.18
CA VAL A 194 -0.99 -1.80 0.78
C VAL A 194 -0.43 -2.92 -0.10
N SER A 195 -0.79 -2.93 -1.38
CA SER A 195 -0.36 -4.03 -2.27
C SER A 195 1.13 -4.01 -2.60
N SER A 196 1.80 -2.85 -2.51
CA SER A 196 3.23 -2.69 -2.83
C SER A 196 3.76 -1.31 -2.41
N ILE A 197 5.08 -1.11 -2.51
CA ILE A 197 5.71 0.20 -2.34
C ILE A 197 5.20 1.26 -3.32
N LYS A 198 4.78 0.86 -4.53
CA LYS A 198 4.15 1.76 -5.52
C LYS A 198 2.78 2.26 -5.06
N SER A 199 2.02 1.39 -4.40
CA SER A 199 0.73 1.76 -3.80
C SER A 199 0.93 2.69 -2.62
N LEU A 200 1.95 2.44 -1.78
CA LEU A 200 2.36 3.36 -0.71
C LEU A 200 2.74 4.72 -1.28
N HIS A 201 3.60 4.76 -2.31
CA HIS A 201 3.98 5.98 -3.01
C HIS A 201 2.76 6.76 -3.51
N THR A 202 1.81 6.07 -4.13
CA THR A 202 0.58 6.68 -4.63
C THR A 202 -0.29 7.23 -3.49
N MET A 203 -0.42 6.49 -2.39
CA MET A 203 -1.15 6.89 -1.19
C MET A 203 -0.53 8.15 -0.57
N MET A 204 0.79 8.18 -0.42
CA MET A 204 1.53 9.31 0.16
C MET A 204 1.48 10.56 -0.73
N ARG A 205 1.56 10.41 -2.06
CA ARG A 205 1.46 11.52 -3.02
C ARG A 205 0.09 12.15 -3.12
N LYS A 206 -0.97 11.35 -2.99
CA LYS A 206 -2.35 11.79 -3.21
C LYS A 206 -3.04 12.23 -1.91
N GLY A 207 -2.35 12.21 -0.77
CA GLY A 207 -2.88 12.67 0.52
C GLY A 207 -3.98 11.79 1.14
N ARG A 208 -4.50 10.78 0.41
CA ARG A 208 -5.38 9.68 0.86
C ARG A 208 -5.77 8.82 -0.36
N ILE A 209 -5.43 7.54 -0.34
CA ILE A 209 -6.28 6.51 -0.95
C ILE A 209 -6.39 5.40 0.08
N ILE A 210 -7.43 5.48 0.91
CA ILE A 210 -8.00 4.31 1.57
C ILE A 210 -9.30 4.10 0.83
N LEU A 211 -9.36 3.09 -0.05
CA LEU A 211 -10.64 2.44 -0.24
C LEU A 211 -10.97 1.88 1.14
N PRO A 212 -12.10 2.22 1.77
CA PRO A 212 -12.55 1.45 2.91
C PRO A 212 -12.62 -0.01 2.47
N ASP A 213 -12.44 -0.92 3.40
CA ASP A 213 -12.79 -2.33 3.22
C ASP A 213 -14.28 -2.41 2.83
N LEU A 214 -14.54 -2.32 1.52
CA LEU A 214 -15.84 -2.35 0.92
C LEU A 214 -16.02 -3.75 0.37
N ALA A 215 -16.45 -4.68 1.21
CA ALA A 215 -16.83 -6.01 0.77
C ALA A 215 -17.81 -5.92 -0.42
N GLY A 216 -17.45 -6.53 -1.55
CA GLY A 216 -18.25 -6.57 -2.78
C GLY A 216 -17.69 -5.78 -3.96
N ASP A 217 -18.49 -5.64 -5.00
CA ASP A 217 -18.11 -5.02 -6.27
C ASP A 217 -18.40 -3.52 -6.27
N TRP A 218 -17.43 -2.68 -6.67
CA TRP A 218 -17.56 -1.21 -6.69
C TRP A 218 -16.99 -0.58 -7.96
N ILE A 219 -17.61 0.49 -8.41
CA ILE A 219 -17.16 1.37 -9.49
C ILE A 219 -16.75 2.70 -8.88
N ALA A 220 -15.56 3.21 -9.22
CA ALA A 220 -15.06 4.47 -8.68
C ALA A 220 -14.72 5.48 -9.78
N ILE A 221 -15.43 6.62 -9.80
CA ILE A 221 -15.10 7.80 -10.60
C ILE A 221 -14.28 8.72 -9.70
N ARG A 222 -12.99 8.92 -10.00
CA ARG A 222 -12.08 9.67 -9.12
C ARG A 222 -11.75 11.04 -9.67
N ARG A 223 -11.81 12.05 -8.80
CA ARG A 223 -11.44 13.44 -9.10
C ARG A 223 -12.07 13.98 -10.40
N LEU A 224 -13.35 13.68 -10.62
CA LEU A 224 -14.13 14.29 -11.68
C LEU A 224 -14.15 15.81 -11.44
N ALA A 225 -13.58 16.56 -12.39
CA ALA A 225 -13.62 18.02 -12.36
C ALA A 225 -15.04 18.46 -12.74
N VAL A 226 -15.68 19.23 -11.86
CA VAL A 226 -17.02 19.78 -12.10
C VAL A 226 -17.01 21.27 -11.86
N ASP A 227 -17.62 22.01 -12.78
CA ASP A 227 -17.81 23.44 -12.62
C ASP A 227 -19.11 23.72 -11.86
N CYS A 228 -19.06 24.66 -10.92
CA CYS A 228 -20.22 25.01 -10.12
C CYS A 228 -20.09 26.43 -9.54
N PHE A 229 -21.20 26.92 -8.97
CA PHE A 229 -21.29 28.21 -8.30
C PHE A 229 -21.53 27.98 -6.81
N ILE A 230 -20.47 27.91 -6.01
CA ILE A 230 -20.54 27.35 -4.65
C ILE A 230 -19.78 28.16 -3.59
N GLY A 231 -20.45 28.49 -2.49
CA GLY A 231 -19.84 29.21 -1.37
C GLY A 231 -20.84 29.95 -0.50
N VAL A 232 -20.49 30.24 0.75
CA VAL A 232 -21.36 30.99 1.69
C VAL A 232 -21.44 32.48 1.33
N PRO A 233 -20.33 33.17 1.00
CA PRO A 233 -20.38 34.54 0.49
C PRO A 233 -21.06 34.61 -0.88
N ASP A 234 -21.80 35.69 -1.14
CA ASP A 234 -22.45 35.91 -2.44
C ASP A 234 -21.43 36.06 -3.57
N GLU A 235 -20.28 36.67 -3.29
CA GLU A 235 -19.15 36.83 -4.21
C GLU A 235 -18.59 35.49 -4.70
N GLU A 236 -18.51 34.49 -3.82
CA GLU A 236 -18.04 33.15 -4.20
C GLU A 236 -19.00 32.48 -5.19
N ARG A 237 -20.31 32.68 -5.02
CA ARG A 237 -21.34 32.11 -5.91
C ARG A 237 -21.53 32.91 -7.19
N ALA A 238 -21.02 34.13 -7.27
CA ALA A 238 -21.03 34.92 -8.50
C ALA A 238 -19.97 34.43 -9.50
N LEU A 239 -18.94 33.72 -9.03
CA LEU A 239 -17.84 33.21 -9.86
C LEU A 239 -17.96 31.70 -10.04
N ARG A 240 -17.64 31.24 -11.25
CA ARG A 240 -17.54 29.80 -11.54
C ARG A 240 -16.29 29.23 -10.87
N GLN A 241 -16.45 28.08 -10.23
CA GLN A 241 -15.38 27.38 -9.52
C GLN A 241 -15.34 25.92 -9.96
N THR A 242 -14.14 25.38 -10.16
CA THR A 242 -13.98 23.95 -10.44
C THR A 242 -13.70 23.20 -9.13
N LEU A 243 -14.59 22.29 -8.77
CA LEU A 243 -14.39 21.34 -7.67
C LEU A 243 -13.98 19.97 -8.22
N HIS A 244 -13.46 19.12 -7.34
CA HIS A 244 -13.14 17.73 -7.67
C HIS A 244 -14.00 16.79 -6.85
N LEU A 245 -14.71 15.91 -7.53
CA LEU A 245 -15.58 14.91 -6.90
C LEU A 245 -14.99 13.51 -7.07
N THR A 246 -15.04 12.71 -6.01
CA THR A 246 -14.84 11.26 -6.09
C THR A 246 -16.16 10.58 -5.74
N VAL A 247 -16.63 9.71 -6.62
CA VAL A 247 -17.89 8.98 -6.46
C VAL A 247 -17.62 7.49 -6.56
N GLU A 248 -17.91 6.77 -5.48
CA GLU A 248 -17.80 5.31 -5.39
C GLU A 248 -19.22 4.73 -5.37
N ILE A 249 -19.51 3.80 -6.26
CA ILE A 249 -20.84 3.28 -6.53
C ILE A 249 -20.80 1.77 -6.37
N ARG A 250 -21.67 1.21 -5.52
CA ARG A 250 -21.95 -0.21 -5.47
C ARG A 250 -23.14 -0.50 -6.39
N PRO A 251 -22.95 -1.25 -7.48
CA PRO A 251 -24.06 -1.60 -8.35
C PRO A 251 -25.07 -2.50 -7.64
N ASP A 252 -26.31 -2.51 -8.12
CA ASP A 252 -27.34 -3.45 -7.67
C ASP A 252 -27.00 -4.91 -8.05
N MET A 253 -26.18 -5.09 -9.09
CA MET A 253 -25.78 -6.38 -9.63
C MET A 253 -24.28 -6.66 -9.41
N LYS A 254 -23.93 -7.90 -9.05
CA LYS A 254 -22.54 -8.35 -8.95
C LYS A 254 -21.87 -8.41 -10.32
N PHE A 255 -20.57 -8.12 -10.37
CA PHE A 255 -19.76 -8.15 -11.58
C PHE A 255 -19.76 -9.52 -12.28
N SER A 256 -19.87 -10.60 -11.50
CA SER A 256 -19.95 -11.96 -12.05
C SER A 256 -21.22 -12.26 -12.86
N ARG A 257 -22.21 -11.35 -12.87
CA ARG A 257 -23.49 -11.52 -13.57
C ARG A 257 -23.69 -10.51 -14.72
N LEU A 258 -22.68 -9.72 -15.06
CA LEU A 258 -22.81 -8.67 -16.08
C LEU A 258 -22.89 -9.21 -17.52
N GLU A 259 -22.32 -10.40 -17.76
CA GLU A 259 -22.29 -11.06 -19.09
C GLU A 259 -21.68 -10.18 -20.21
N ASP A 260 -20.78 -9.27 -19.85
CA ASP A 260 -20.13 -8.30 -20.76
C ASP A 260 -21.11 -7.38 -21.52
N GLN A 261 -22.29 -7.11 -20.93
CA GLN A 261 -23.28 -6.19 -21.47
C GLN A 261 -23.29 -4.88 -20.67
N VAL A 262 -23.18 -3.75 -21.38
CA VAL A 262 -23.11 -2.40 -20.77
C VAL A 262 -24.42 -2.05 -20.06
N GLU A 263 -25.54 -2.60 -20.53
CA GLU A 263 -26.87 -2.41 -19.96
C GLU A 263 -27.03 -3.05 -18.57
N ASN A 264 -26.16 -4.00 -18.22
CA ASN A 264 -26.22 -4.73 -16.96
C ASN A 264 -25.38 -4.07 -15.85
N THR A 265 -24.67 -2.97 -16.14
CA THR A 265 -23.82 -2.25 -15.19
C THR A 265 -24.23 -0.78 -15.06
N VAL A 266 -23.60 -0.07 -14.12
CA VAL A 266 -23.74 1.38 -14.03
C VAL A 266 -22.87 2.03 -15.11
N ASP A 267 -23.51 2.75 -16.04
CA ASP A 267 -22.83 3.56 -17.04
C ASP A 267 -22.15 4.78 -16.36
N TYR A 268 -20.87 4.63 -16.05
CA TYR A 268 -20.09 5.66 -15.38
C TYR A 268 -19.85 6.92 -16.24
N ASP A 269 -19.95 6.83 -17.57
CA ASP A 269 -19.87 8.01 -18.46
C ASP A 269 -21.17 8.82 -18.35
N ALA A 270 -22.33 8.14 -18.36
CA ALA A 270 -23.61 8.77 -18.10
C ALA A 270 -23.68 9.39 -16.69
N VAL A 271 -23.18 8.69 -15.67
CA VAL A 271 -23.06 9.23 -14.31
C VAL A 271 -22.20 10.49 -14.29
N ALA A 272 -21.00 10.47 -14.87
CA ALA A 272 -20.10 11.63 -14.87
C ALA A 272 -20.72 12.86 -15.56
N LYS A 273 -21.39 12.65 -16.72
CA LYS A 273 -22.13 13.70 -17.42
C LYS A 273 -23.25 14.26 -16.57
N ARG A 274 -24.02 13.39 -15.90
CA ARG A 274 -25.14 13.81 -15.07
C ARG A 274 -24.69 14.59 -13.83
N ILE A 275 -23.61 14.16 -13.17
CA ILE A 275 -23.00 14.88 -12.05
C ILE A 275 -22.57 16.29 -12.49
N THR A 276 -21.92 16.39 -13.65
CA THR A 276 -21.46 17.67 -14.19
C THR A 276 -22.64 18.62 -14.41
N GLY A 277 -23.72 18.14 -15.05
CA GLY A 277 -24.95 18.93 -15.22
C GLY A 277 -25.55 19.37 -13.89
N LEU A 278 -25.69 18.46 -12.92
CA LEU A 278 -26.24 18.77 -11.60
C LEU A 278 -25.44 19.84 -10.85
N ALA A 279 -24.11 19.80 -10.95
CA ALA A 279 -23.22 20.77 -10.32
C ALA A 279 -23.43 22.19 -10.87
N GLU A 280 -23.73 22.32 -12.17
CA GLU A 280 -23.94 23.59 -12.87
C GLU A 280 -25.38 24.14 -12.75
N GLU A 281 -26.38 23.29 -12.48
CA GLU A 281 -27.81 23.65 -12.49
C GLU A 281 -28.17 24.89 -11.69
N ARG A 282 -27.59 25.04 -10.49
CA ARG A 282 -27.87 26.17 -9.60
C ARG A 282 -26.75 26.47 -8.62
N PRO A 283 -26.66 27.73 -8.14
CA PRO A 283 -25.74 28.06 -7.07
C PRO A 283 -26.12 27.37 -5.75
N ARG A 284 -25.09 27.00 -4.98
CA ARG A 284 -25.22 26.33 -3.67
C ARG A 284 -24.37 27.04 -2.63
N LYS A 285 -24.82 27.03 -1.37
CA LYS A 285 -24.03 27.61 -0.27
C LYS A 285 -22.97 26.64 0.25
N LEU A 286 -23.29 25.36 0.26
CA LEU A 286 -22.56 24.31 0.98
C LEU A 286 -22.13 23.19 0.03
N ILE A 287 -20.91 22.69 0.21
CA ILE A 287 -20.39 21.52 -0.53
C ILE A 287 -21.05 20.22 -0.03
N GLU A 288 -21.56 20.22 1.20
CA GLU A 288 -22.42 19.21 1.81
C GLU A 288 -23.73 19.04 1.05
N THR A 289 -24.33 20.16 0.62
CA THR A 289 -25.55 20.12 -0.18
C THR A 289 -25.29 19.49 -1.54
N LEU A 290 -24.19 19.86 -2.20
CA LEU A 290 -23.78 19.23 -3.46
C LEU A 290 -23.50 17.73 -3.28
N SER A 291 -22.80 17.32 -2.22
CA SER A 291 -22.47 15.91 -2.00
C SER A 291 -23.70 15.04 -1.77
N VAL A 292 -24.70 15.54 -1.04
CA VAL A 292 -25.97 14.83 -0.81
C VAL A 292 -26.78 14.73 -2.08
N GLU A 293 -26.93 15.81 -2.84
CA GLU A 293 -27.70 15.80 -4.08
C GLU A 293 -27.09 14.88 -5.14
N VAL A 294 -25.76 14.83 -5.25
CA VAL A 294 -25.08 13.87 -6.13
C VAL A 294 -25.36 12.44 -5.68
N ALA A 295 -25.31 12.17 -4.38
CA ALA A 295 -25.56 10.82 -3.85
C ALA A 295 -27.02 10.38 -4.11
N GLU A 296 -27.98 11.24 -3.83
CA GLU A 296 -29.41 10.99 -4.06
C GLU A 296 -29.69 10.77 -5.56
N MET A 297 -29.18 11.66 -6.42
CA MET A 297 -29.31 11.52 -7.87
C MET A 297 -28.74 10.20 -8.39
N VAL A 298 -27.54 9.79 -7.94
CA VAL A 298 -26.94 8.53 -8.39
C VAL A 298 -27.78 7.33 -7.98
N LEU A 299 -28.33 7.33 -6.77
CA LEU A 299 -29.21 6.26 -6.29
C LEU A 299 -30.60 6.29 -6.93
N GLU A 300 -31.08 7.43 -7.44
CA GLU A 300 -32.39 7.53 -8.08
C GLU A 300 -32.33 7.18 -9.57
N GLU A 301 -31.30 7.66 -10.28
CA GLU A 301 -31.22 7.61 -11.74
C GLU A 301 -30.43 6.39 -12.26
N PHE A 302 -29.61 5.73 -11.43
CA PHE A 302 -28.74 4.62 -11.85
C PHE A 302 -28.98 3.34 -11.03
N ALA A 303 -28.52 2.20 -11.57
CA ALA A 303 -28.61 0.88 -10.95
C ALA A 303 -27.59 0.71 -9.80
N ALA A 304 -27.73 1.53 -8.76
CA ALA A 304 -26.84 1.63 -7.63
C ALA A 304 -27.56 1.30 -6.31
N GLN A 305 -26.97 0.39 -5.53
CA GLN A 305 -27.45 0.00 -4.22
C GLN A 305 -26.92 0.94 -3.13
N GLU A 306 -25.71 1.46 -3.36
CA GLU A 306 -24.99 2.29 -2.41
C GLU A 306 -24.05 3.24 -3.15
N VAL A 307 -23.89 4.44 -2.60
CA VAL A 307 -22.98 5.45 -3.14
C VAL A 307 -22.26 6.19 -2.02
N ILE A 308 -20.99 6.49 -2.26
CA ILE A 308 -20.16 7.35 -1.44
C ILE A 308 -19.69 8.50 -2.32
N VAL A 309 -19.91 9.73 -1.86
CA VAL A 309 -19.53 10.95 -2.59
C VAL A 309 -18.59 11.76 -1.72
N GLU A 310 -17.43 12.09 -2.27
CA GLU A 310 -16.46 13.02 -1.70
C GLU A 310 -16.36 14.27 -2.56
N VAL A 311 -16.45 15.45 -1.94
CA VAL A 311 -16.30 16.75 -2.61
C VAL A 311 -15.10 17.47 -2.01
N GLU A 312 -14.11 17.78 -2.85
CA GLU A 312 -12.92 18.55 -2.47
C GLU A 312 -13.06 20.02 -2.90
N LYS A 313 -12.91 20.94 -1.94
CA LYS A 313 -12.84 22.39 -2.19
C LYS A 313 -11.60 23.00 -1.55
N ARG A 314 -10.84 23.79 -2.30
CA ARG A 314 -9.65 24.51 -1.80
C ARG A 314 -10.03 25.91 -1.33
N ILE A 315 -10.39 26.04 -0.04
CA ILE A 315 -10.92 27.30 0.51
C ILE A 315 -10.15 27.81 1.74
N LEU A 316 -9.43 26.96 2.46
CA LEU A 316 -8.69 27.38 3.66
C LEU A 316 -7.18 27.50 3.38
N PRO A 317 -6.51 28.57 3.86
CA PRO A 317 -5.07 28.70 3.72
C PRO A 317 -4.34 27.60 4.51
N ARG A 318 -3.16 27.18 4.02
CA ARG A 318 -2.31 26.13 4.64
C ARG A 318 -3.01 24.76 4.79
N THR A 319 -3.95 24.45 3.90
CA THR A 319 -4.57 23.12 3.78
C THR A 319 -4.59 22.72 2.30
N ASP A 320 -4.49 21.42 2.01
CA ASP A 320 -4.57 20.92 0.63
C ASP A 320 -5.98 21.11 0.05
N CYS A 321 -7.00 20.73 0.82
CA CYS A 321 -8.42 20.98 0.56
C CYS A 321 -9.25 20.77 1.82
N VAL A 322 -10.48 21.29 1.79
CA VAL A 322 -11.60 20.86 2.64
C VAL A 322 -12.33 19.75 1.90
N LEU A 323 -12.54 18.62 2.57
CA LEU A 323 -13.25 17.46 2.02
C LEU A 323 -14.53 17.20 2.82
N VAL A 324 -15.65 17.05 2.10
CA VAL A 324 -16.89 16.54 2.65
C VAL A 324 -17.19 15.17 2.06
N LYS A 325 -17.62 14.23 2.91
CA LYS A 325 -17.96 12.86 2.54
C LYS A 325 -19.39 12.53 2.93
N THR A 326 -20.16 12.00 1.98
CA THR A 326 -21.53 11.52 2.19
C THR A 326 -21.63 10.06 1.75
N ARG A 327 -22.28 9.24 2.56
CA ARG A 327 -22.63 7.85 2.24
C ARG A 327 -24.16 7.71 2.24
N ARG A 328 -24.72 7.08 1.21
CA ARG A 328 -26.14 6.77 1.08
C ARG A 328 -26.32 5.38 0.51
N SER A 329 -27.37 4.69 0.94
CA SER A 329 -27.76 3.38 0.44
C SER A 329 -29.26 3.37 0.22
N ARG A 330 -29.74 2.63 -0.79
CA ARG A 330 -31.17 2.34 -0.90
C ARG A 330 -31.59 1.51 0.32
N SER A 331 -32.61 1.97 1.04
CA SER A 331 -33.27 1.19 2.08
C SER A 331 -33.89 -0.04 1.41
N SER A 332 -33.45 -1.22 1.84
CA SER A 332 -33.98 -2.52 1.40
C SER A 332 -35.44 -2.73 1.77
#